data_AF-A0A537YKW6-F1
#
_entry.id   AF-A0A537YKW6-F1
#
_cell.length_a   1.000
_cell.length_b   1.000
_cell.length_c   1.000
_cell.angle_alpha   90.00
_cell.angle_beta   90.00
_cell.angle_gamma   90.00
#
_symmetry.space_group_name_H-M   'P 1'
#
loop_
_entity.id
_entity.type
_entity.pdbx_description
1 polymer ?
#
loop_
_entity_poly.entity_id
_entity_poly.type
_entity_poly.pdbx_seq_one_letter_code
_entity_poly.pdbx_strand_id
1 'polypeptide(L)'
;MPHAEAKTTFGRLWALIAAACLLAGLVVIAAPNVADSAPLRVVTLGQTPETPPASCPGEIVNGQELTPCRVEGHVTGFQAIADGIPRPYEAPFEGKIVAWSITLAKPSTVETKTTTDEVGFFNDFLGTPSQARIGVLRPVEDSKPPKYTLVRQSPIEILNPYFGSTPVFALDHPLTVLKGQVVALTIPTWAPMFAFNVSADNTWRGSRLPEHCINREDIQGGHPQQGVGKTKTYGCYYSNARLLYTATLVKKP
;
A
#
# COMPACT_ATOMS: atom_id res chain seq x y z
N MET A 1 -48.50 -60.77 76.99
CA MET A 1 -49.14 -59.96 78.04
C MET A 1 -48.05 -59.11 78.68
N PRO A 2 -48.21 -57.78 78.86
CA PRO A 2 -49.06 -56.82 78.11
C PRO A 2 -48.43 -56.54 76.71
N HIS A 3 -48.82 -55.63 75.79
CA HIS A 3 -49.27 -54.21 75.75
C HIS A 3 -48.18 -53.18 76.18
N ALA A 4 -47.82 -52.10 75.46
CA ALA A 4 -48.48 -51.14 74.55
C ALA A 4 -49.19 -49.96 75.26
N GLU A 5 -49.19 -48.71 74.76
CA GLU A 5 -48.36 -48.07 73.69
C GLU A 5 -47.46 -46.93 74.27
N ALA A 6 -47.18 -45.71 73.76
CA ALA A 6 -47.60 -44.81 72.67
C ALA A 6 -46.34 -43.97 72.21
N LYS A 7 -46.22 -43.13 71.15
CA LYS A 7 -47.06 -42.12 70.45
C LYS A 7 -47.44 -40.91 71.32
N THR A 8 -47.33 -39.63 70.93
CA THR A 8 -46.75 -38.90 69.75
C THR A 8 -46.39 -37.47 70.26
N THR A 9 -45.70 -36.51 69.60
CA THR A 9 -45.82 -35.89 68.24
C THR A 9 -44.48 -35.22 67.87
N PHE A 10 -43.96 -35.28 66.64
CA PHE A 10 -44.32 -34.46 65.46
C PHE A 10 -44.02 -32.95 65.55
N GLY A 11 -43.18 -32.45 64.63
CA GLY A 11 -43.31 -31.09 64.07
C GLY A 11 -42.52 -29.91 64.67
N ARG A 12 -41.17 -29.91 64.57
CA ARG A 12 -40.31 -28.70 64.38
C ARG A 12 -38.81 -29.06 64.34
N LEU A 13 -38.25 -29.23 63.14
CA LEU A 13 -36.86 -28.85 62.78
C LEU A 13 -36.63 -29.03 61.26
N TRP A 14 -37.17 -28.09 60.48
CA TRP A 14 -36.74 -27.82 59.10
C TRP A 14 -36.11 -26.43 59.07
N ALA A 15 -35.21 -26.22 58.11
CA ALA A 15 -34.28 -25.09 57.99
C ALA A 15 -33.16 -25.04 59.05
N LEU A 16 -31.94 -24.72 58.58
CA LEU A 16 -30.70 -24.54 59.36
C LEU A 16 -30.31 -25.81 60.15
N ILE A 17 -29.42 -26.70 59.68
CA ILE A 17 -28.12 -26.43 59.07
C ILE A 17 -27.93 -27.26 57.79
N ALA A 18 -27.90 -26.60 56.63
CA ALA A 18 -27.65 -27.20 55.32
C ALA A 18 -26.61 -26.42 54.51
N ALA A 19 -25.62 -25.82 55.20
CA ALA A 19 -24.77 -24.74 54.67
C ALA A 19 -23.26 -24.95 54.91
N ALA A 20 -22.80 -26.21 55.10
CA ALA A 20 -21.41 -26.52 55.47
C ALA A 20 -20.69 -27.54 54.57
N CYS A 21 -21.39 -28.27 53.69
CA CYS A 21 -20.83 -29.42 52.96
C CYS A 21 -21.03 -29.36 51.43
N LEU A 22 -21.33 -28.17 50.87
CA LEU A 22 -21.69 -27.99 49.46
C LEU A 22 -20.86 -26.89 48.74
N LEU A 23 -19.58 -26.75 49.13
CA LEU A 23 -18.62 -25.83 48.49
C LEU A 23 -17.37 -26.54 47.92
N ALA A 24 -17.40 -27.87 47.80
CA ALA A 24 -16.39 -28.65 47.07
C ALA A 24 -16.76 -28.84 45.56
N GLY A 25 -17.53 -27.91 45.00
CA GLY A 25 -18.09 -28.00 43.65
C GLY A 25 -17.30 -27.19 42.62
N LEU A 26 -16.52 -27.87 41.78
CA LEU A 26 -15.95 -27.38 40.51
C LEU A 26 -15.40 -25.94 40.51
N VAL A 27 -14.18 -25.77 41.04
CA VAL A 27 -13.26 -24.79 40.43
C VAL A 27 -12.83 -25.35 39.07
N VAL A 28 -13.67 -25.15 38.05
CA VAL A 28 -13.19 -25.22 36.67
C VAL A 28 -12.18 -24.08 36.54
N ILE A 29 -10.91 -24.43 36.38
CA ILE A 29 -9.91 -23.46 35.95
C ILE A 29 -10.30 -23.08 34.53
N ALA A 30 -11.06 -22.00 34.41
CA ALA A 30 -11.26 -21.27 33.17
C ALA A 30 -9.92 -20.62 32.82
N ALA A 31 -8.96 -21.44 32.40
CA ALA A 31 -7.86 -20.97 31.58
C ALA A 31 -8.50 -20.15 30.46
N PRO A 32 -8.11 -18.89 30.26
CA PRO A 32 -8.68 -18.10 29.18
C PRO A 32 -8.40 -18.87 27.90
N ASN A 33 -9.47 -19.25 27.19
CA ASN A 33 -9.38 -19.60 25.78
C ASN A 33 -8.98 -18.32 25.05
N VAL A 34 -7.70 -17.98 25.12
CA VAL A 34 -7.01 -17.16 24.14
C VAL A 34 -7.15 -17.95 22.85
N ALA A 35 -8.23 -17.67 22.12
CA ALA A 35 -8.47 -18.22 20.81
C ALA A 35 -7.28 -17.77 19.95
N ASP A 36 -6.36 -18.70 19.71
CA ASP A 36 -5.04 -18.44 19.14
C ASP A 36 -5.22 -17.90 17.72
N SER A 37 -5.32 -16.58 17.64
CA SER A 37 -5.72 -15.85 16.45
C SER A 37 -4.51 -15.81 15.55
N ALA A 38 -4.42 -16.85 14.71
CA ALA A 38 -3.28 -17.18 13.88
C ALA A 38 -2.62 -15.90 13.31
N PRO A 39 -1.31 -15.71 13.52
CA PRO A 39 -0.69 -14.40 13.54
C PRO A 39 -1.00 -13.59 12.28
N LEU A 40 -1.47 -12.36 12.50
CA LEU A 40 -1.99 -11.48 11.46
C LEU A 40 -0.95 -11.30 10.35
N ARG A 41 -1.15 -11.98 9.22
CA ARG A 41 -0.18 -11.99 8.12
C ARG A 41 -0.17 -10.64 7.41
N VAL A 42 0.85 -9.83 7.69
CA VAL A 42 1.14 -8.57 6.99
C VAL A 42 2.26 -8.80 5.97
N VAL A 43 2.16 -8.14 4.80
CA VAL A 43 3.18 -8.12 3.75
C VAL A 43 3.32 -6.69 3.21
N THR A 44 4.54 -6.20 3.09
CA THR A 44 4.84 -4.94 2.39
C THR A 44 5.06 -5.22 0.91
N LEU A 45 4.06 -4.91 0.08
CA LEU A 45 4.16 -4.97 -1.38
C LEU A 45 5.13 -3.88 -1.88
N GLY A 46 5.95 -4.20 -2.88
CA GLY A 46 7.00 -3.32 -3.40
C GLY A 46 8.35 -3.38 -2.66
N GLN A 47 8.41 -4.02 -1.49
CA GLN A 47 9.64 -4.15 -0.72
C GLN A 47 10.70 -4.98 -1.45
N THR A 48 11.92 -4.45 -1.51
CA THR A 48 13.13 -5.13 -1.99
C THR A 48 14.25 -5.05 -0.92
N PRO A 49 15.31 -5.88 -1.01
CA PRO A 49 16.49 -5.78 -0.17
C PRO A 49 17.11 -4.37 -0.17
N GLU A 50 17.35 -3.82 -1.35
CA GLU A 50 17.86 -2.45 -1.52
C GLU A 50 16.80 -1.52 -2.13
N THR A 51 16.87 -0.23 -1.78
CA THR A 51 16.05 0.84 -2.39
C THR A 51 16.99 1.89 -2.96
N PRO A 52 17.05 2.08 -4.28
CA PRO A 52 17.95 3.05 -4.89
C PRO A 52 17.55 4.49 -4.55
N PRO A 53 18.49 5.45 -4.55
CA PRO A 53 18.20 6.85 -4.28
C PRO A 53 17.25 7.44 -5.32
N ALA A 54 16.41 8.38 -4.89
CA ALA A 54 15.53 9.13 -5.78
C ALA A 54 16.32 10.18 -6.58
N SER A 55 15.87 10.46 -7.80
CA SER A 55 16.69 11.11 -8.85
C SER A 55 16.81 12.64 -8.75
N CYS A 56 16.44 13.28 -7.64
CA CYS A 56 16.51 14.74 -7.50
C CYS A 56 16.99 15.18 -6.10
N PRO A 57 17.69 16.31 -5.97
CA PRO A 57 17.94 17.32 -7.00
C PRO A 57 18.92 16.82 -8.08
N GLY A 58 18.81 17.40 -9.27
CA GLY A 58 19.82 17.27 -10.32
C GLY A 58 21.08 18.07 -9.99
N GLU A 59 22.09 17.91 -10.81
CA GLU A 59 23.41 18.51 -10.64
C GLU A 59 23.85 19.22 -11.92
N ILE A 60 24.19 20.51 -11.79
CA ILE A 60 24.84 21.29 -12.83
C ILE A 60 26.32 21.47 -12.51
N VAL A 61 27.18 21.21 -13.50
CA VAL A 61 28.61 21.50 -13.46
C VAL A 61 28.97 22.36 -14.66
N ASN A 62 29.62 23.50 -14.44
CA ASN A 62 30.04 24.46 -15.48
C ASN A 62 28.91 24.92 -16.44
N GLY A 63 27.64 24.93 -15.97
CA GLY A 63 26.48 25.28 -16.79
C GLY A 63 25.93 24.14 -17.66
N GLN A 64 26.36 22.90 -17.42
CA GLN A 64 25.84 21.69 -18.07
C GLN A 64 25.18 20.76 -17.03
N GLU A 65 24.02 20.20 -17.37
CA GLU A 65 23.28 19.20 -16.58
C GLU A 65 24.07 17.88 -16.56
N LEU A 66 24.81 17.63 -15.47
CA LEU A 66 25.61 16.41 -15.26
C LEU A 66 24.71 15.24 -14.83
N THR A 67 23.90 15.49 -13.80
CA THR A 67 22.91 14.52 -13.30
C THR A 67 21.53 15.12 -13.49
N PRO A 68 20.69 14.60 -14.40
CA PRO A 68 19.35 15.12 -14.61
C PRO A 68 18.41 14.83 -13.43
N CYS A 69 17.64 15.82 -12.96
CA CYS A 69 16.46 15.52 -12.17
C CYS A 69 15.40 14.83 -13.03
N ARG A 70 14.84 13.74 -12.52
CA ARG A 70 13.80 12.94 -13.17
C ARG A 70 12.67 12.62 -12.19
N VAL A 71 11.45 12.93 -12.61
CA VAL A 71 10.19 12.67 -11.90
C VAL A 71 9.26 11.91 -12.84
N GLU A 72 8.26 11.21 -12.30
CA GLU A 72 7.16 10.68 -13.13
C GLU A 72 5.93 11.58 -13.03
N GLY A 73 5.11 11.55 -14.09
CA GLY A 73 3.95 12.43 -14.22
C GLY A 73 2.88 11.91 -15.16
N HIS A 74 1.64 12.34 -14.90
CA HIS A 74 0.44 12.02 -15.67
C HIS A 74 0.27 10.51 -15.97
N VAL A 75 0.58 9.64 -15.01
CA VAL A 75 0.68 8.18 -15.22
C VAL A 75 0.17 7.38 -14.02
N THR A 76 -0.38 6.20 -14.28
CA THR A 76 -0.50 5.13 -13.29
C THR A 76 0.51 4.04 -13.63
N GLY A 77 1.27 3.53 -12.65
CA GLY A 77 2.28 2.52 -12.90
C GLY A 77 2.67 1.67 -11.67
N PHE A 78 3.39 0.59 -11.96
CA PHE A 78 3.86 -0.40 -10.98
C PHE A 78 5.10 -1.12 -11.52
N GLN A 79 6.00 -1.57 -10.64
CA GLN A 79 7.12 -2.43 -11.07
C GLN A 79 6.59 -3.79 -11.55
N ALA A 80 7.06 -4.21 -12.72
CA ALA A 80 6.93 -5.58 -13.20
C ALA A 80 8.06 -6.47 -12.65
N ILE A 81 9.27 -5.90 -12.47
CA ILE A 81 10.41 -6.49 -11.76
C ILE A 81 11.06 -5.41 -10.90
N ALA A 82 11.48 -5.74 -9.68
CA ALA A 82 12.19 -4.83 -8.79
C ALA A 82 13.29 -5.61 -8.06
N ASP A 83 14.55 -5.24 -8.26
CA ASP A 83 15.70 -5.95 -7.67
C ASP A 83 15.65 -7.47 -7.95
N GLY A 84 15.33 -7.83 -9.20
CA GLY A 84 15.11 -9.21 -9.64
C GLY A 84 13.79 -9.85 -9.17
N ILE A 85 13.11 -9.28 -8.16
CA ILE A 85 11.84 -9.81 -7.65
C ILE A 85 10.72 -9.55 -8.66
N PRO A 86 10.07 -10.60 -9.22
CA PRO A 86 9.01 -10.44 -10.20
C PRO A 86 7.67 -10.11 -9.55
N ARG A 87 6.92 -9.19 -10.17
CA ARG A 87 5.55 -8.77 -9.81
C ARG A 87 5.41 -8.39 -8.32
N PRO A 88 6.29 -7.55 -7.75
CA PRO A 88 6.37 -7.25 -6.31
C PRO A 88 5.14 -6.51 -5.74
N TYR A 89 4.25 -6.00 -6.59
CA TYR A 89 3.00 -5.35 -6.22
C TYR A 89 1.74 -6.20 -6.46
N GLU A 90 1.89 -7.45 -6.94
CA GLU A 90 0.79 -8.40 -7.05
C GLU A 90 0.43 -8.95 -5.65
N ALA A 91 -0.84 -8.88 -5.27
CA ALA A 91 -1.30 -9.38 -3.97
C ALA A 91 -1.25 -10.92 -3.94
N PRO A 92 -0.46 -11.55 -3.04
CA PRO A 92 -0.35 -13.02 -2.97
C PRO A 92 -1.57 -13.70 -2.33
N PHE A 93 -2.47 -12.94 -1.70
CA PHE A 93 -3.70 -13.40 -1.04
C PHE A 93 -4.77 -12.29 -0.99
N GLU A 94 -6.02 -12.63 -0.66
CA GLU A 94 -7.07 -11.64 -0.38
C GLU A 94 -6.80 -10.91 0.95
N GLY A 95 -6.97 -9.59 0.95
CA GLY A 95 -6.78 -8.78 2.14
C GLY A 95 -7.18 -7.33 2.00
N LYS A 96 -6.58 -6.51 2.86
CA LYS A 96 -6.75 -5.06 2.93
C LYS A 96 -5.41 -4.36 2.73
N ILE A 97 -5.35 -3.40 1.83
CA ILE A 97 -4.29 -2.38 1.88
C ILE A 97 -4.69 -1.36 2.95
N VAL A 98 -3.90 -1.28 4.02
CA VAL A 98 -4.18 -0.42 5.19
C VAL A 98 -3.34 0.85 5.22
N ALA A 99 -2.19 0.85 4.54
CA ALA A 99 -1.30 1.98 4.41
C ALA A 99 -0.46 1.85 3.12
N TRP A 100 0.16 2.95 2.70
CA TRP A 100 1.17 2.97 1.64
C TRP A 100 2.27 3.98 1.97
N SER A 101 3.45 3.79 1.40
CA SER A 101 4.56 4.75 1.53
C SER A 101 5.10 5.14 0.16
N ILE A 102 5.79 6.27 0.10
CA ILE A 102 6.41 6.78 -1.12
C ILE A 102 7.70 7.51 -0.73
N THR A 103 8.84 7.14 -1.31
CA THR A 103 10.10 7.86 -1.08
C THR A 103 10.20 9.00 -2.07
N LEU A 104 10.28 10.23 -1.55
CA LEU A 104 10.31 11.45 -2.33
C LEU A 104 11.72 12.05 -2.27
N ALA A 105 12.32 12.25 -3.44
CA ALA A 105 13.46 13.14 -3.60
C ALA A 105 13.13 14.56 -3.12
N LYS A 106 14.15 15.41 -3.03
CA LYS A 106 14.01 16.84 -2.74
C LYS A 106 14.45 17.68 -3.95
N PRO A 107 13.57 17.87 -4.96
CA PRO A 107 13.90 18.75 -6.07
C PRO A 107 14.20 20.17 -5.57
N SER A 108 15.06 20.86 -6.29
CA SER A 108 15.44 22.24 -6.01
C SER A 108 14.29 23.21 -6.32
N THR A 109 14.13 24.23 -5.47
CA THR A 109 13.15 25.32 -5.61
C THR A 109 13.80 26.64 -6.02
N VAL A 110 15.08 26.62 -6.41
CA VAL A 110 15.90 27.80 -6.69
C VAL A 110 16.96 27.50 -7.72
N GLU A 111 17.13 28.42 -8.67
CA GLU A 111 18.29 28.45 -9.56
C GLU A 111 19.55 28.78 -8.75
N THR A 112 20.60 27.96 -8.91
CA THR A 112 21.91 28.16 -8.27
C THR A 112 23.03 27.88 -9.27
N LYS A 113 24.30 27.86 -8.82
CA LYS A 113 25.42 27.44 -9.67
C LYS A 113 25.43 25.94 -9.98
N THR A 114 24.60 25.15 -9.28
CA THR A 114 24.64 23.68 -9.27
C THR A 114 23.27 23.01 -9.37
N THR A 115 22.17 23.77 -9.39
CA THR A 115 20.77 23.29 -9.42
C THR A 115 19.88 24.29 -10.16
N THR A 116 18.74 23.84 -10.71
CA THR A 116 17.71 24.73 -11.29
C THR A 116 16.52 24.93 -10.35
N ASP A 117 15.53 25.77 -10.72
CA ASP A 117 14.18 25.67 -10.13
C ASP A 117 13.38 24.51 -10.74
N GLU A 118 13.68 23.30 -10.27
CA GLU A 118 13.05 22.05 -10.68
C GLU A 118 11.56 22.01 -10.28
N VAL A 119 11.23 22.52 -9.08
CA VAL A 119 9.84 22.56 -8.59
C VAL A 119 8.98 23.51 -9.44
N GLY A 120 9.50 24.68 -9.82
CA GLY A 120 8.86 25.56 -10.80
C GLY A 120 8.64 24.86 -12.13
N PHE A 121 9.70 24.29 -12.72
CA PHE A 121 9.63 23.59 -14.00
C PHE A 121 8.57 22.47 -14.04
N PHE A 122 8.50 21.59 -13.02
CA PHE A 122 7.52 20.51 -13.03
C PHE A 122 6.09 20.99 -12.73
N ASN A 123 5.91 22.06 -11.94
CA ASN A 123 4.59 22.66 -11.75
C ASN A 123 4.03 23.26 -13.06
N ASP A 124 4.87 23.93 -13.85
CA ASP A 124 4.49 24.50 -15.15
C ASP A 124 4.27 23.42 -16.22
N PHE A 125 5.08 22.35 -16.20
CA PHE A 125 5.04 21.29 -17.22
C PHE A 125 3.96 20.22 -16.95
N LEU A 126 3.72 19.87 -15.68
CA LEU A 126 2.88 18.74 -15.24
C LEU A 126 1.79 19.14 -14.23
N GLY A 127 1.55 20.44 -14.07
CA GLY A 127 0.53 20.97 -13.18
C GLY A 127 0.90 20.96 -11.69
N THR A 128 0.07 21.61 -10.89
CA THR A 128 0.32 21.88 -9.46
C THR A 128 -0.94 21.61 -8.63
N PRO A 129 -0.83 21.17 -7.36
CA PRO A 129 0.40 20.75 -6.66
C PRO A 129 0.90 19.37 -7.14
N SER A 130 2.03 18.91 -6.60
CA SER A 130 2.52 17.54 -6.78
C SER A 130 1.59 16.57 -6.03
N GLN A 131 1.10 15.53 -6.73
CA GLN A 131 0.05 14.65 -6.24
C GLN A 131 0.35 13.19 -6.55
N ALA A 132 -0.01 12.29 -5.62
CA ALA A 132 -0.14 10.87 -5.92
C ALA A 132 -1.22 10.17 -5.07
N ARG A 133 -1.60 8.98 -5.49
CA ARG A 133 -2.44 8.02 -4.74
C ARG A 133 -2.14 6.59 -5.15
N ILE A 134 -2.54 5.59 -4.36
CA ILE A 134 -2.54 4.20 -4.84
C ILE A 134 -3.89 3.79 -5.42
N GLY A 135 -3.84 2.91 -6.42
CA GLY A 135 -4.97 2.22 -7.04
C GLY A 135 -4.78 0.70 -6.95
N VAL A 136 -5.88 -0.03 -6.79
CA VAL A 136 -5.92 -1.50 -6.92
C VAL A 136 -6.40 -1.83 -8.33
N LEU A 137 -5.55 -2.51 -9.09
CA LEU A 137 -5.78 -2.90 -10.48
C LEU A 137 -6.13 -4.39 -10.56
N ARG A 138 -7.23 -4.72 -11.22
CA ARG A 138 -7.53 -6.08 -11.67
C ARG A 138 -7.01 -6.26 -13.10
N PRO A 139 -6.14 -7.24 -13.39
CA PRO A 139 -5.75 -7.58 -14.76
C PRO A 139 -6.97 -7.90 -15.63
N VAL A 140 -6.85 -7.65 -16.94
CA VAL A 140 -7.75 -8.19 -17.96
C VAL A 140 -7.04 -9.33 -18.66
N GLU A 141 -7.61 -10.53 -18.57
CA GLU A 141 -7.06 -11.76 -19.15
C GLU A 141 -6.86 -11.63 -20.67
N ASP A 142 -5.82 -12.31 -21.17
CA ASP A 142 -5.37 -12.35 -22.57
C ASP A 142 -5.16 -11.00 -23.30
N SER A 143 -5.16 -9.89 -22.57
CA SER A 143 -5.02 -8.55 -23.16
C SER A 143 -3.60 -8.27 -23.66
N LYS A 144 -3.50 -7.94 -24.95
CA LYS A 144 -2.26 -7.54 -25.64
C LYS A 144 -2.48 -6.19 -26.35
N PRO A 145 -1.78 -5.11 -25.97
CA PRO A 145 -0.96 -4.96 -24.75
C PRO A 145 -1.79 -5.14 -23.48
N PRO A 146 -1.15 -5.37 -22.31
CA PRO A 146 -1.85 -5.58 -21.04
C PRO A 146 -2.83 -4.45 -20.70
N LYS A 147 -4.02 -4.82 -20.25
CA LYS A 147 -5.09 -3.91 -19.80
C LYS A 147 -5.47 -4.24 -18.37
N TYR A 148 -5.86 -3.21 -17.60
CA TYR A 148 -6.24 -3.35 -16.20
C TYR A 148 -7.48 -2.52 -15.89
N THR A 149 -8.42 -3.09 -15.13
CA THR A 149 -9.55 -2.35 -14.53
C THR A 149 -9.13 -1.79 -13.18
N LEU A 150 -9.26 -0.49 -12.96
CA LEU A 150 -9.10 0.10 -11.63
C LEU A 150 -10.32 -0.26 -10.77
N VAL A 151 -10.13 -1.08 -9.72
CA VAL A 151 -11.24 -1.56 -8.89
C VAL A 151 -11.39 -0.81 -7.57
N ARG A 152 -10.32 -0.25 -7.00
CA ARG A 152 -10.32 0.61 -5.79
C ARG A 152 -9.20 1.64 -5.89
N GLN A 153 -9.25 2.72 -5.10
CA GLN A 153 -8.19 3.72 -4.98
C GLN A 153 -8.25 4.42 -3.61
N SER A 154 -7.13 4.95 -3.14
CA SER A 154 -7.06 5.82 -1.95
C SER A 154 -7.51 7.26 -2.27
N PRO A 155 -7.60 8.16 -1.27
CA PRO A 155 -7.56 9.61 -1.48
C PRO A 155 -6.31 10.04 -2.26
N ILE A 156 -6.32 11.28 -2.77
CA ILE A 156 -5.13 11.94 -3.33
C ILE A 156 -4.37 12.62 -2.19
N GLU A 157 -3.08 12.33 -2.10
CA GLU A 157 -2.17 12.97 -1.17
C GLU A 157 -1.39 14.09 -1.88
N ILE A 158 -1.17 15.21 -1.17
CA ILE A 158 -0.38 16.34 -1.64
C ILE A 158 1.07 16.12 -1.19
N LEU A 159 2.00 16.04 -2.14
CA LEU A 159 3.35 15.55 -1.89
C LEU A 159 4.36 16.64 -1.51
N ASN A 160 4.11 17.90 -1.88
CA ASN A 160 5.05 19.02 -1.67
C ASN A 160 5.57 19.16 -0.20
N PRO A 161 4.77 18.95 0.87
CA PRO A 161 5.26 19.03 2.24
C PRO A 161 6.27 17.93 2.63
N TYR A 162 6.39 16.87 1.82
CA TYR A 162 7.13 15.65 2.14
C TYR A 162 8.38 15.45 1.26
N PHE A 163 8.73 16.40 0.40
CA PHE A 163 9.91 16.32 -0.48
C PHE A 163 11.21 16.15 0.33
N GLY A 164 11.99 15.11 0.03
CA GLY A 164 13.18 14.70 0.80
C GLY A 164 12.90 13.73 1.94
N SER A 165 11.77 13.02 1.93
CA SER A 165 11.38 12.07 2.98
C SER A 165 10.58 10.89 2.42
N THR A 166 10.31 9.89 3.27
CA THR A 166 9.44 8.75 2.96
C THR A 166 8.20 8.78 3.85
N PRO A 167 7.17 9.59 3.54
CA PRO A 167 5.89 9.55 4.25
C PRO A 167 5.21 8.18 4.16
N VAL A 168 4.44 7.86 5.20
CA VAL A 168 3.53 6.71 5.24
C VAL A 168 2.11 7.22 5.43
N PHE A 169 1.25 6.96 4.45
CA PHE A 169 -0.15 7.35 4.44
C PHE A 169 -1.02 6.16 4.88
N ALA A 170 -1.53 6.23 6.10
CA ALA A 170 -2.53 5.28 6.60
C ALA A 170 -3.90 5.56 5.93
N LEU A 171 -4.71 4.52 5.74
CA LEU A 171 -6.00 4.63 5.07
C LEU A 171 -7.16 4.42 6.04
N ASP A 172 -7.92 5.48 6.32
CA ASP A 172 -9.17 5.43 7.10
C ASP A 172 -10.17 4.39 6.56
N HIS A 173 -10.11 4.14 5.25
CA HIS A 173 -10.94 3.16 4.53
C HIS A 173 -10.05 2.16 3.77
N PRO A 174 -9.57 1.08 4.43
CA PRO A 174 -8.65 0.13 3.83
C PRO A 174 -9.18 -0.53 2.54
N LEU A 175 -8.39 -0.49 1.48
CA LEU A 175 -8.81 -0.96 0.15
C LEU A 175 -8.85 -2.49 0.13
N THR A 176 -10.00 -3.07 -0.23
CA THR A 176 -10.06 -4.53 -0.49
C THR A 176 -9.25 -4.85 -1.74
N VAL A 177 -8.35 -5.84 -1.62
CA VAL A 177 -7.57 -6.39 -2.71
C VAL A 177 -7.74 -7.91 -2.74
N LEU A 178 -7.93 -8.48 -3.93
CA LEU A 178 -8.00 -9.94 -4.15
C LEU A 178 -6.65 -10.45 -4.62
N LYS A 179 -6.39 -11.76 -4.46
CA LYS A 179 -5.18 -12.41 -4.99
C LYS A 179 -5.04 -12.13 -6.50
N GLY A 180 -3.83 -11.82 -6.96
CA GLY A 180 -3.54 -11.53 -8.37
C GLY A 180 -3.91 -10.11 -8.83
N GLN A 181 -4.52 -9.29 -7.97
CA GLN A 181 -4.67 -7.85 -8.22
C GLN A 181 -3.36 -7.12 -7.88
N VAL A 182 -3.06 -6.04 -8.61
CA VAL A 182 -1.80 -5.29 -8.51
C VAL A 182 -2.05 -3.94 -7.84
N VAL A 183 -1.23 -3.54 -6.87
CA VAL A 183 -1.25 -2.18 -6.34
C VAL A 183 -0.37 -1.27 -7.20
N ALA A 184 -0.96 -0.25 -7.82
CA ALA A 184 -0.27 0.69 -8.69
C ALA A 184 -0.30 2.11 -8.12
N LEU A 185 0.80 2.84 -8.23
CA LEU A 185 0.82 4.27 -7.93
C LEU A 185 0.19 5.04 -9.10
N THR A 186 -0.66 6.00 -8.78
CA THR A 186 -1.29 6.94 -9.72
C THR A 186 -0.81 8.34 -9.40
N ILE A 187 -0.25 9.04 -10.38
CA ILE A 187 0.30 10.39 -10.28
C ILE A 187 -0.57 11.31 -11.15
N PRO A 188 -1.53 12.07 -10.57
CA PRO A 188 -2.40 12.98 -11.32
C PRO A 188 -1.67 14.13 -12.00
N THR A 189 -0.62 14.65 -11.36
CA THR A 189 0.26 15.73 -11.84
C THR A 189 1.68 15.20 -12.02
N TRP A 190 2.57 15.40 -11.03
CA TRP A 190 3.94 14.87 -10.98
C TRP A 190 4.32 14.42 -9.57
N ALA A 191 5.31 13.53 -9.45
CA ALA A 191 5.88 13.08 -8.18
C ALA A 191 7.39 12.77 -8.30
N PRO A 192 8.26 13.35 -7.45
CA PRO A 192 9.71 13.11 -7.47
C PRO A 192 10.07 11.79 -6.76
N MET A 193 9.53 10.69 -7.26
CA MET A 193 9.49 9.38 -6.58
C MET A 193 10.24 8.27 -7.35
N PHE A 194 11.15 8.69 -8.23
CA PHE A 194 11.71 7.88 -9.30
C PHE A 194 13.22 7.72 -9.14
N ALA A 195 13.76 6.53 -9.42
CA ALA A 195 15.20 6.31 -9.63
C ALA A 195 15.42 5.86 -11.09
N PHE A 196 16.26 6.58 -11.85
CA PHE A 196 16.70 6.18 -13.19
C PHE A 196 18.15 5.64 -13.17
N ASN A 197 18.60 5.03 -14.28
CA ASN A 197 19.94 4.47 -14.44
C ASN A 197 20.31 3.38 -13.40
N VAL A 198 19.32 2.61 -12.94
CA VAL A 198 19.52 1.46 -12.04
C VAL A 198 19.65 0.15 -12.84
N SER A 199 19.89 -0.99 -12.17
CA SER A 199 20.02 -2.29 -12.86
C SER A 199 18.81 -2.60 -13.76
N ALA A 200 19.04 -3.33 -14.84
CA ALA A 200 18.02 -3.82 -15.77
C ALA A 200 16.95 -4.70 -15.07
N ASP A 201 17.28 -5.27 -13.90
CA ASP A 201 16.36 -6.00 -13.00
C ASP A 201 15.32 -5.10 -12.31
N ASN A 202 15.22 -3.84 -12.72
CA ASN A 202 14.19 -2.89 -12.33
C ASN A 202 13.41 -2.49 -13.58
N THR A 203 12.20 -3.01 -13.72
CA THR A 203 11.31 -2.74 -14.85
C THR A 203 9.90 -2.39 -14.38
N TRP A 204 9.21 -1.50 -15.09
CA TRP A 204 7.87 -1.05 -14.71
C TRP A 204 6.94 -0.85 -15.90
N ARG A 205 5.63 -0.87 -15.62
CA ARG A 205 4.57 -0.60 -16.61
C ARG A 205 3.86 0.69 -16.31
N GLY A 206 3.73 1.54 -17.32
CA GLY A 206 2.99 2.81 -17.23
C GLY A 206 1.70 2.77 -18.05
N SER A 207 0.66 3.46 -17.57
CA SER A 207 -0.67 3.55 -18.19
C SER A 207 -0.72 4.44 -19.44
N ARG A 208 0.32 4.43 -20.28
CA ARG A 208 0.33 5.08 -21.59
C ARG A 208 0.14 4.00 -22.68
N LEU A 209 -0.19 4.41 -23.90
CA LEU A 209 -0.29 3.48 -25.04
C LEU A 209 1.12 3.00 -25.46
N PRO A 210 1.26 1.90 -26.23
CA PRO A 210 2.53 1.60 -26.90
C PRO A 210 3.00 2.80 -27.73
N GLU A 211 4.32 2.91 -27.94
CA GLU A 211 5.01 4.00 -28.67
C GLU A 211 4.92 5.38 -27.98
N HIS A 212 3.81 5.68 -27.29
CA HIS A 212 3.60 6.88 -26.50
C HIS A 212 4.21 6.81 -25.09
N CYS A 213 5.52 6.63 -25.01
CA CYS A 213 6.19 6.27 -23.75
C CYS A 213 7.18 7.30 -23.21
N ILE A 214 7.88 8.05 -24.08
CA ILE A 214 9.15 8.70 -23.72
C ILE A 214 9.25 10.18 -24.10
N ASN A 215 8.46 10.67 -25.06
CA ASN A 215 8.61 12.04 -25.53
C ASN A 215 7.91 13.03 -24.60
N ARG A 216 8.31 14.31 -24.68
CA ARG A 216 7.73 15.39 -23.87
C ARG A 216 6.20 15.42 -23.98
N GLU A 217 5.69 15.20 -25.18
CA GLU A 217 4.28 15.22 -25.55
C GLU A 217 3.53 13.99 -25.00
N ASP A 218 4.18 12.82 -24.93
CA ASP A 218 3.61 11.59 -24.36
C ASP A 218 3.46 11.69 -22.83
N ILE A 219 4.40 12.39 -22.19
CA ILE A 219 4.41 12.62 -20.75
C ILE A 219 3.39 13.73 -20.41
N GLN A 220 3.44 14.88 -21.09
CA GLN A 220 2.53 16.00 -20.84
C GLN A 220 1.09 15.67 -21.23
N GLY A 221 0.87 15.00 -22.36
CA GLY A 221 -0.42 14.44 -22.78
C GLY A 221 -0.82 13.16 -22.03
N GLY A 222 -0.04 12.73 -21.04
CA GLY A 222 -0.32 11.56 -20.23
C GLY A 222 -1.70 11.61 -19.56
N HIS A 223 -2.30 10.44 -19.35
CA HIS A 223 -3.62 10.31 -18.75
C HIS A 223 -3.59 9.23 -17.67
N PRO A 224 -3.42 9.57 -16.38
CA PRO A 224 -3.42 8.59 -15.29
C PRO A 224 -4.78 7.88 -15.19
N GLN A 225 -4.80 6.62 -14.73
CA GLN A 225 -6.04 5.86 -14.58
C GLN A 225 -6.79 6.32 -13.32
N GLN A 226 -7.65 7.32 -13.46
CA GLN A 226 -8.33 7.94 -12.32
C GLN A 226 -9.77 7.44 -12.04
N GLY A 227 -10.42 6.80 -13.01
CA GLY A 227 -11.82 6.37 -12.91
C GLY A 227 -11.97 4.93 -12.42
N VAL A 228 -12.55 4.73 -11.23
CA VAL A 228 -12.91 3.38 -10.73
C VAL A 228 -13.93 2.73 -11.67
N GLY A 229 -13.77 1.43 -11.90
CA GLY A 229 -14.54 0.64 -12.87
C GLY A 229 -14.10 0.82 -14.33
N LYS A 230 -13.23 1.78 -14.65
CA LYS A 230 -12.69 1.97 -16.01
C LYS A 230 -11.49 1.05 -16.24
N THR A 231 -11.38 0.53 -17.46
CA THR A 231 -10.24 -0.26 -17.94
C THR A 231 -9.30 0.61 -18.77
N LYS A 232 -7.98 0.44 -18.62
CA LYS A 232 -6.96 1.17 -19.38
C LYS A 232 -5.80 0.25 -19.80
N THR A 233 -5.15 0.58 -20.92
CA THR A 233 -3.95 -0.10 -21.44
C THR A 233 -2.69 0.36 -20.69
N TYR A 234 -1.77 -0.57 -20.44
CA TYR A 234 -0.45 -0.37 -19.86
C TYR A 234 0.60 -0.84 -20.87
N GLY A 235 0.66 -0.10 -21.99
CA GLY A 235 1.43 -0.46 -23.18
C GLY A 235 2.92 -0.32 -22.96
N CYS A 236 3.33 0.80 -22.35
CA CYS A 236 4.73 1.07 -22.06
C CYS A 236 5.30 0.12 -21.01
N TYR A 237 6.50 -0.37 -21.30
CA TYR A 237 7.33 -1.19 -20.43
C TYR A 237 8.73 -0.58 -20.43
N TYR A 238 9.19 -0.13 -19.27
CA TYR A 238 10.45 0.57 -19.09
C TYR A 238 11.43 -0.32 -18.32
N SER A 239 12.73 -0.20 -18.59
CA SER A 239 13.81 -0.85 -17.84
C SER A 239 14.70 0.19 -17.15
N ASN A 240 15.64 -0.28 -16.32
CA ASN A 240 16.65 0.55 -15.66
C ASN A 240 16.07 1.67 -14.78
N ALA A 241 14.85 1.43 -14.27
CA ALA A 241 14.05 2.44 -13.60
C ALA A 241 13.20 1.85 -12.46
N ARG A 242 13.09 2.58 -11.35
CA ARG A 242 12.34 2.20 -10.15
C ARG A 242 11.36 3.29 -9.72
N LEU A 243 10.09 2.91 -9.59
CA LEU A 243 9.06 3.61 -8.80
C LEU A 243 9.26 3.27 -7.31
N LEU A 244 9.57 4.28 -6.51
CA LEU A 244 9.90 4.18 -5.08
C LEU A 244 8.64 4.32 -4.18
N TYR A 245 7.79 3.29 -4.14
CA TYR A 245 6.64 3.23 -3.23
C TYR A 245 6.48 1.84 -2.60
N THR A 246 5.66 1.72 -1.57
CA THR A 246 5.25 0.42 -1.00
C THR A 246 3.78 0.43 -0.61
N ALA A 247 3.18 -0.75 -0.39
CA ALA A 247 1.82 -0.86 0.15
C ALA A 247 1.71 -1.97 1.21
N THR A 248 1.16 -1.63 2.38
CA THR A 248 0.99 -2.57 3.50
C THR A 248 -0.29 -3.38 3.32
N LEU A 249 -0.13 -4.64 2.91
CA LEU A 249 -1.21 -5.62 2.75
C LEU A 249 -1.37 -6.46 4.02
N VAL A 250 -2.52 -6.34 4.67
CA VAL A 250 -2.95 -7.18 5.78
C VAL A 250 -3.88 -8.28 5.26
N LYS A 251 -3.57 -9.56 5.53
CA LYS A 251 -4.44 -10.69 5.18
C LYS A 251 -5.77 -10.56 5.90
N LYS A 252 -6.86 -10.79 5.16
CA LYS A 252 -8.19 -10.97 5.76
C LYS A 252 -8.15 -12.17 6.72
N PRO A 253 -8.71 -12.08 7.94
CA PRO A 253 -8.92 -13.24 8.80
C PRO A 253 -9.60 -14.38 8.04
#